data_AF-A0A7S4SAH6-F1
#
_entry.id   AF-A0A7S4SAH6-F1
#
_cell.length_a   1.000
_cell.length_b   1.000
_cell.length_c   1.000
_cell.angle_alpha   90.00
_cell.angle_beta   90.00
_cell.angle_gamma   90.00
#
_symmetry.space_group_name_H-M   'P 1'
#
loop_
_entity.id
_entity.type
_entity.pdbx_description
1 polymer ?
#
loop_
_entity_poly.entity_id
_entity_poly.type
_entity_poly.pdbx_seq_one_letter_code
_entity_poly.pdbx_strand_id
1 'polypeptide(L)'
;KKLASVKQDLIDFGKEAKVYRQESVWNLVYPLEQAILNLMGHAEWPNLLDGDAIPDESLERCITNAKVASTNWLLFTLYYFQMLVAYLFDDIELAIKMGEKYIDLDESLHHSPKGSVLLYELKFLYCLTSLAHARKTKEGIWEKRGHESMERVKKLAKDYPSSYQHKLLLLEAESAFNAGNKSK
;
A
#
# COMPACT_ATOMS: atom_id res chain seq x y z
N LYS A 1 22.23 5.36 -1.33
CA LYS A 1 22.44 6.82 -1.16
C LYS A 1 21.12 7.60 -1.07
N LYS A 2 20.18 7.46 -2.03
CA LYS A 2 18.90 8.20 -1.98
C LYS A 2 17.98 7.80 -0.81
N LEU A 3 17.77 6.51 -0.55
CA LEU A 3 16.92 6.04 0.57
C LEU A 3 17.44 6.46 1.95
N ALA A 4 18.77 6.46 2.14
CA ALA A 4 19.37 6.94 3.39
C ALA A 4 19.11 8.43 3.63
N SER A 5 19.11 9.25 2.56
CA SER A 5 18.71 10.67 2.64
C SER A 5 17.25 10.80 3.04
N VAL A 6 16.34 10.06 2.39
CA VAL A 6 14.91 10.10 2.71
C VAL A 6 14.65 9.65 4.15
N LYS A 7 15.34 8.60 4.63
CA LYS A 7 15.28 8.19 6.04
C LYS A 7 15.67 9.33 6.97
N GLN A 8 16.77 10.02 6.67
CA GLN A 8 17.23 11.15 7.47
C GLN A 8 16.20 12.29 7.49
N ASP A 9 15.62 12.62 6.33
CA ASP A 9 14.57 13.64 6.21
C ASP A 9 13.34 13.29 7.08
N LEU A 10 12.96 12.00 7.13
CA LEU A 10 11.84 11.54 7.97
C LEU A 10 12.16 11.62 9.46
N ILE A 11 13.37 11.23 9.87
CA ILE A 11 13.83 11.35 11.26
C ILE A 11 13.78 12.82 11.70
N ASP A 12 14.24 13.73 10.85
CA ASP A 12 14.26 15.16 11.17
C ASP A 12 12.85 15.74 11.22
N PHE A 13 11.97 15.36 10.28
CA PHE A 13 10.54 15.66 10.35
C PHE A 13 9.89 15.15 11.64
N GLY A 14 10.21 13.93 12.08
CA GLY A 14 9.68 13.35 13.32
C GLY A 14 10.12 14.10 14.57
N LYS A 15 11.36 14.58 14.62
CA LYS A 15 11.84 15.44 15.71
C LYS A 15 11.06 16.76 15.75
N GLU A 16 10.86 17.40 14.60
CA GLU A 16 10.09 18.65 14.51
C GLU A 16 8.64 18.44 14.92
N ALA A 17 7.98 17.39 14.42
CA ALA A 17 6.60 17.05 14.78
C ALA A 17 6.44 16.89 16.30
N LYS A 18 7.39 16.25 16.98
CA LYS A 18 7.40 16.14 18.45
C LYS A 18 7.53 17.50 19.14
N VAL A 19 8.42 18.37 18.66
CA VAL A 19 8.58 19.74 19.21
C VAL A 19 7.27 20.51 19.15
N TYR A 20 6.50 20.35 18.06
CA TYR A 20 5.21 21.00 17.87
C TYR A 20 4.01 20.22 18.45
N ARG A 21 4.24 19.11 19.17
CA ARG A 21 3.19 18.22 19.71
C ARG A 21 2.22 17.68 18.64
N GLN A 22 2.73 17.44 17.44
CA GLN A 22 2.01 16.86 16.30
C GLN A 22 2.23 15.33 16.21
N GLU A 23 2.16 14.64 17.35
CA GLU A 23 2.40 13.19 17.43
C GLU A 23 1.44 12.38 16.53
N SER A 24 0.22 12.87 16.33
CA SER A 24 -0.74 12.27 15.40
C SER A 24 -0.30 12.31 13.94
N VAL A 25 0.45 13.34 13.54
CA VAL A 25 1.03 13.44 12.20
C VAL A 25 2.20 12.47 12.07
N TRP A 26 3.01 12.33 13.13
CA TRP A 26 4.08 11.34 13.17
C TRP A 26 3.55 9.90 13.05
N ASN A 27 2.37 9.62 13.60
CA ASN A 27 1.72 8.31 13.44
C ASN A 27 1.45 7.94 11.98
N LEU A 28 1.28 8.91 11.08
CA LEU A 28 1.12 8.66 9.65
C LEU A 28 2.45 8.40 8.94
N VAL A 29 3.58 8.68 9.58
CA VAL A 29 4.90 8.66 8.95
C VAL A 29 5.73 7.45 9.35
N TYR A 30 5.56 6.91 10.57
CA TYR A 30 6.29 5.71 10.98
C TYR A 30 6.08 4.49 10.04
N PRO A 31 4.90 4.27 9.41
CA PRO A 31 4.75 3.18 8.43
C PRO A 31 5.68 3.36 7.22
N LEU A 32 5.87 4.60 6.77
CA LEU A 32 6.81 4.90 5.69
C LEU A 32 8.26 4.69 6.14
N GLU A 33 8.61 5.12 7.36
CA GLU A 33 9.95 4.90 7.91
C GLU A 33 10.28 3.41 7.99
N GLN A 34 9.37 2.59 8.53
CA GLN A 34 9.56 1.15 8.58
C GLN A 34 9.67 0.54 7.18
N ALA A 35 8.80 0.93 6.23
CA ALA A 35 8.91 0.46 4.85
C ALA A 35 10.28 0.81 4.22
N ILE A 36 10.85 1.97 4.54
CA ILE A 36 12.20 2.32 4.09
C ILE A 36 13.26 1.44 4.74
N LEU A 37 13.15 1.15 6.04
CA LEU A 37 14.05 0.22 6.73
C LEU A 37 14.01 -1.18 6.10
N ASN A 38 12.81 -1.67 5.76
CA ASN A 38 12.63 -2.93 5.05
C ASN A 38 13.36 -2.93 3.70
N LEU A 39 13.18 -1.88 2.89
CA LEU A 39 13.84 -1.72 1.59
C LEU A 39 15.37 -1.55 1.69
N MET A 40 15.87 -1.08 2.83
CA MET A 40 17.31 -0.97 3.11
C MET A 40 17.92 -2.27 3.64
N GLY A 41 17.11 -3.32 3.88
CA GLY A 41 17.58 -4.59 4.45
C GLY A 41 17.89 -4.49 5.94
N HIS A 42 17.28 -3.54 6.65
CA HIS A 42 17.45 -3.37 8.10
C HIS A 42 16.35 -4.05 8.92
N ALA A 43 15.29 -4.55 8.30
CA ALA A 43 14.26 -5.34 8.98
C ALA A 43 14.62 -6.83 8.97
N GLU A 44 14.32 -7.52 10.06
CA GLU A 44 14.45 -8.99 10.15
C GLU A 44 13.52 -9.68 9.14
N TRP A 45 12.29 -9.19 9.02
CA TRP A 45 11.25 -9.69 8.12
C TRP A 45 10.85 -8.60 7.11
N PRO A 46 11.52 -8.50 5.96
CA PRO A 46 11.36 -7.36 5.05
C PRO A 46 9.97 -7.27 4.38
N ASN A 47 9.21 -8.36 4.35
CA ASN A 47 7.83 -8.42 3.87
C ASN A 47 6.80 -7.96 4.94
N LEU A 48 7.21 -7.73 6.18
CA LEU A 48 6.32 -7.32 7.27
C LEU A 48 6.63 -5.89 7.69
N LEU A 49 5.58 -5.11 7.92
CA LEU A 49 5.74 -3.77 8.46
C LEU A 49 5.96 -3.80 9.97
N ASP A 50 7.08 -4.36 10.39
CA ASP A 50 7.47 -4.58 11.78
C ASP A 50 8.95 -4.28 11.98
N GLY A 51 9.31 -3.76 13.16
CA GLY A 51 10.67 -3.36 13.50
C GLY A 51 10.78 -1.98 14.15
N ASP A 52 12.02 -1.48 14.19
CA ASP A 52 12.46 -0.34 15.01
C ASP A 52 11.67 0.97 14.84
N ALA A 53 11.05 1.21 13.68
CA ALA A 53 10.32 2.44 13.43
C ALA A 53 8.84 2.34 13.85
N ILE A 54 8.28 1.14 13.93
CA ILE A 54 6.97 0.95 14.55
C ILE A 54 7.14 1.21 16.05
N PRO A 55 6.24 1.99 16.70
CA PRO A 55 6.31 2.19 18.15
C PRO A 55 6.44 0.86 18.91
N ASP A 56 6.90 0.86 20.16
CA ASP A 56 7.05 -0.33 21.07
C ASP A 56 5.76 -1.16 21.31
N GLU A 57 4.73 -0.91 20.52
CA GLU A 57 3.49 -1.64 20.40
C GLU A 57 3.49 -2.45 19.11
N SER A 58 3.18 -3.75 19.16
CA SER A 58 3.06 -4.55 17.95
C SER A 58 2.15 -3.87 16.92
N LEU A 59 2.44 -4.05 15.63
CA LEU A 59 1.64 -3.55 14.51
C LEU A 59 0.13 -3.82 14.68
N GLU A 60 -0.23 -4.98 15.23
CA GLU A 60 -1.61 -5.34 15.55
C GLU A 60 -2.26 -4.40 16.58
N ARG A 61 -1.49 -3.97 17.58
CA ARG A 61 -1.95 -2.99 18.55
C ARG A 61 -2.09 -1.62 17.92
N CYS A 62 -1.16 -1.20 17.04
CA CYS A 62 -1.33 0.03 16.27
C CYS A 62 -2.63 0.03 15.45
N ILE A 63 -2.92 -1.09 14.76
CA ILE A 63 -4.17 -1.27 14.01
C ILE A 63 -5.39 -1.22 14.94
N THR A 64 -5.31 -1.90 16.10
CA THR A 64 -6.41 -1.93 17.08
C THR A 64 -6.70 -0.54 17.65
N ASN A 65 -5.66 0.18 18.06
CA ASN A 65 -5.77 1.54 18.55
C ASN A 65 -6.34 2.47 17.48
N ALA A 66 -5.90 2.32 16.23
CA ALA A 66 -6.43 3.12 15.12
C ALA A 66 -7.92 2.86 14.87
N LYS A 67 -8.37 1.60 14.98
CA LYS A 67 -9.79 1.23 14.89
C LYS A 67 -10.61 1.83 16.04
N VAL A 68 -10.15 1.68 17.28
CA VAL A 68 -10.83 2.22 18.48
C VAL A 68 -10.94 3.74 18.40
N ALA A 69 -9.87 4.42 17.95
CA ALA A 69 -9.84 5.86 17.79
C ALA A 69 -10.52 6.38 16.51
N SER A 70 -11.11 5.50 15.68
CA SER A 70 -11.68 5.85 14.37
C SER A 70 -10.73 6.64 13.45
N THR A 71 -9.42 6.36 13.54
CA THR A 71 -8.38 7.04 12.75
C THR A 71 -8.15 6.31 11.43
N ASN A 72 -9.14 6.43 10.53
CA ASN A 72 -9.14 5.72 9.25
C ASN A 72 -7.90 6.01 8.39
N TRP A 73 -7.37 7.24 8.43
CA TRP A 73 -6.15 7.61 7.71
C TRP A 73 -4.92 6.81 8.14
N LEU A 74 -4.82 6.51 9.44
CA LEU A 74 -3.75 5.68 9.96
C LEU A 74 -3.91 4.23 9.47
N LEU A 75 -5.14 3.70 9.51
CA LEU A 75 -5.44 2.36 8.96
C LEU A 75 -5.12 2.28 7.46
N PHE A 76 -5.52 3.28 6.67
CA PHE A 76 -5.20 3.37 5.25
C PHE A 76 -3.70 3.31 5.02
N THR A 77 -2.94 4.08 5.80
CA THR A 77 -1.48 4.17 5.68
C THR A 77 -0.82 2.84 6.07
N LEU A 78 -1.25 2.22 7.17
CA LEU A 78 -0.75 0.92 7.62
C LEU A 78 -1.00 -0.18 6.59
N TYR A 79 -2.23 -0.31 6.11
CA TYR A 79 -2.57 -1.31 5.09
C TYR A 79 -1.85 -1.05 3.77
N TYR A 80 -1.72 0.22 3.36
CA TYR A 80 -0.95 0.58 2.16
C TYR A 80 0.50 0.10 2.25
N PHE A 81 1.22 0.47 3.32
CA PHE A 81 2.63 0.13 3.45
C PHE A 81 2.85 -1.36 3.69
N GLN A 82 2.00 -2.03 4.48
CA GLN A 82 2.03 -3.50 4.60
C GLN A 82 1.84 -4.18 3.26
N MET A 83 0.85 -3.74 2.48
CA MET A 83 0.59 -4.27 1.14
C MET A 83 1.78 -4.05 0.21
N LEU A 84 2.38 -2.86 0.25
CA LEU A 84 3.52 -2.49 -0.58
C LEU A 84 4.74 -3.36 -0.28
N VAL A 85 5.13 -3.48 0.98
CA VAL A 85 6.31 -4.30 1.34
C VAL A 85 6.05 -5.78 1.07
N ALA A 86 4.85 -6.29 1.36
CA ALA A 86 4.47 -7.66 1.05
C ALA A 86 4.57 -7.94 -0.45
N TYR A 87 4.03 -7.04 -1.30
CA TYR A 87 4.12 -7.16 -2.75
C TYR A 87 5.58 -7.12 -3.26
N LEU A 88 6.38 -6.16 -2.78
CA LEU A 88 7.78 -5.99 -3.21
C LEU A 88 8.68 -7.16 -2.83
N PHE A 89 8.37 -7.85 -1.72
CA PHE A 89 9.09 -9.05 -1.27
C PHE A 89 8.35 -10.36 -1.61
N ASP A 90 7.47 -10.33 -2.62
CA ASP A 90 6.79 -11.47 -3.25
C ASP A 90 5.81 -12.27 -2.35
N ASP A 91 5.43 -11.72 -1.19
CA ASP A 91 4.39 -12.23 -0.31
C ASP A 91 3.00 -11.75 -0.77
N ILE A 92 2.55 -12.32 -1.89
CA ILE A 92 1.33 -11.91 -2.58
C ILE A 92 0.08 -12.22 -1.75
N GLU A 93 0.08 -13.28 -0.95
CA GLU A 93 -1.05 -13.63 -0.08
C GLU A 93 -1.28 -12.56 1.00
N LEU A 94 -0.19 -12.12 1.66
CA LEU A 94 -0.28 -11.03 2.62
C LEU A 94 -0.70 -9.72 1.96
N ALA A 95 -0.13 -9.40 0.79
CA ALA A 95 -0.48 -8.20 0.06
C ALA A 95 -1.97 -8.16 -0.31
N ILE A 96 -2.54 -9.27 -0.80
CA ILE A 96 -3.98 -9.40 -1.05
C ILE A 96 -4.78 -9.22 0.23
N LYS A 97 -4.40 -9.89 1.32
CA LYS A 97 -5.10 -9.80 2.61
C LYS A 97 -5.17 -8.35 3.11
N MET A 98 -4.10 -7.57 2.93
CA MET A 98 -4.11 -6.14 3.30
C MET A 98 -4.95 -5.30 2.34
N GLY A 99 -4.92 -5.63 1.05
CA GLY A 99 -5.80 -5.06 0.04
C GLY A 99 -7.29 -5.25 0.34
N GLU A 100 -7.72 -6.46 0.73
CA GLU A 100 -9.11 -6.74 1.12
C GLU A 100 -9.52 -5.94 2.36
N LYS A 101 -8.68 -5.89 3.40
CA LYS A 101 -8.93 -5.07 4.59
C LYS A 101 -9.11 -3.59 4.25
N TYR A 102 -8.40 -3.12 3.23
CA TYR A 102 -8.58 -1.78 2.71
C TYR A 102 -9.93 -1.61 1.99
N ILE A 103 -10.32 -2.56 1.13
CA ILE A 103 -11.59 -2.48 0.41
C ILE A 103 -12.76 -2.43 1.39
N ASP A 104 -12.73 -3.29 2.42
CA ASP A 104 -13.71 -3.28 3.51
C ASP A 104 -13.76 -1.90 4.20
N LEU A 105 -12.59 -1.27 4.39
CA LEU A 105 -12.49 0.05 4.98
C LEU A 105 -13.04 1.14 4.04
N ASP A 106 -12.72 1.12 2.74
CA ASP A 106 -13.22 2.09 1.75
C ASP A 106 -14.76 2.00 1.60
N GLU A 107 -15.32 0.78 1.63
CA GLU A 107 -16.77 0.55 1.53
C GLU A 107 -17.52 0.96 2.81
N SER A 108 -16.95 0.68 3.99
CA SER A 108 -17.55 1.10 5.27
C SER A 108 -17.57 2.62 5.43
N LEU A 109 -16.62 3.31 4.80
CA LEU A 109 -16.53 4.76 4.79
C LEU A 109 -17.38 5.33 3.66
N HIS A 110 -18.67 5.53 3.94
CA HIS A 110 -19.61 6.25 3.05
C HIS A 110 -19.12 7.67 2.65
N HIS A 111 -18.07 8.17 3.31
CA HIS A 111 -17.40 9.44 3.06
C HIS A 111 -15.86 9.29 2.95
N SER A 112 -15.38 8.23 2.30
CA SER A 112 -13.97 8.18 1.89
C SER A 112 -13.62 9.49 1.15
N PRO A 113 -12.53 10.18 1.52
CA PRO A 113 -12.19 11.48 0.98
C PRO A 113 -11.93 11.35 -0.53
N LYS A 114 -12.96 11.69 -1.31
CA LYS A 114 -12.93 11.71 -2.76
C LYS A 114 -11.76 12.61 -3.18
N GLY A 115 -10.84 12.06 -3.96
CA GLY A 115 -9.66 12.79 -4.46
C GLY A 115 -8.36 12.60 -3.67
N SER A 116 -8.32 11.74 -2.64
CA SER A 116 -7.07 11.41 -1.96
C SER A 116 -6.09 10.66 -2.89
N VAL A 117 -4.85 11.15 -2.99
CA VAL A 117 -3.77 10.51 -3.77
C VAL A 117 -3.48 9.10 -3.26
N LEU A 118 -3.42 8.91 -1.93
CA LEU A 118 -3.17 7.61 -1.31
C LEU A 118 -4.24 6.57 -1.71
N LEU A 119 -5.48 6.99 -1.87
CA LEU A 119 -6.58 6.13 -2.30
C LEU A 119 -6.33 5.56 -3.70
N TYR A 120 -5.77 6.37 -4.59
CA TYR A 120 -5.46 5.95 -5.96
C TYR A 120 -4.21 5.09 -6.03
N GLU A 121 -3.18 5.40 -5.23
CA GLU A 121 -1.99 4.54 -5.11
C GLU A 121 -2.36 3.15 -4.63
N LEU A 122 -3.22 3.06 -3.62
CA LEU A 122 -3.64 1.77 -3.10
C LEU A 122 -4.51 1.02 -4.10
N LYS A 123 -5.45 1.68 -4.80
CA LYS A 123 -6.23 1.03 -5.88
C LYS A 123 -5.35 0.47 -6.99
N PHE A 124 -4.31 1.21 -7.38
CA PHE A 124 -3.31 0.73 -8.32
C PHE A 124 -2.58 -0.51 -7.77
N LEU A 125 -2.10 -0.45 -6.53
CA LEU A 125 -1.40 -1.56 -5.89
C LEU A 125 -2.31 -2.79 -5.75
N TYR A 126 -3.58 -2.61 -5.39
CA TYR A 126 -4.58 -3.69 -5.31
C TYR A 126 -4.84 -4.35 -6.66
N CYS A 127 -4.96 -3.55 -7.73
CA CYS A 127 -5.04 -4.09 -9.08
C CYS A 127 -3.81 -4.95 -9.42
N LEU A 128 -2.61 -4.40 -9.19
CA LEU A 128 -1.35 -5.08 -9.49
C LEU A 128 -1.20 -6.39 -8.68
N THR A 129 -1.58 -6.36 -7.41
CA THR A 129 -1.51 -7.52 -6.52
C THR A 129 -2.53 -8.59 -6.92
N SER A 130 -3.74 -8.18 -7.32
CA SER A 130 -4.78 -9.10 -7.81
C SER A 130 -4.36 -9.81 -9.09
N LEU A 131 -3.76 -9.09 -10.03
CA LEU A 131 -3.21 -9.69 -11.25
C LEU A 131 -2.04 -10.63 -10.93
N ALA A 132 -1.13 -10.25 -10.03
CA ALA A 132 -0.04 -11.10 -9.60
C ALA A 132 -0.52 -12.37 -8.87
N HIS A 133 -1.59 -12.27 -8.06
CA HIS A 133 -2.18 -13.41 -7.39
C HIS A 133 -2.86 -14.35 -8.39
N ALA A 134 -3.65 -13.80 -9.32
CA ALA A 134 -4.26 -14.57 -10.40
C ALA A 134 -3.22 -15.35 -11.21
N ARG A 135 -2.04 -14.76 -11.44
CA ARG A 135 -0.91 -15.42 -12.08
C ARG A 135 -0.41 -16.63 -11.30
N LYS A 136 -0.23 -16.48 -9.99
CA LYS A 136 0.31 -17.53 -9.11
C LYS A 136 -0.69 -18.67 -8.91
N THR A 137 -1.96 -18.35 -8.65
CA THR A 137 -2.97 -19.36 -8.28
C THR A 137 -3.82 -19.85 -9.44
N LYS A 138 -3.83 -19.13 -10.57
CA LYS A 138 -4.72 -19.36 -11.72
C LYS A 138 -6.21 -19.24 -11.38
N GLU A 139 -6.55 -18.64 -10.26
CA GLU A 139 -7.93 -18.41 -9.84
C GLU A 139 -8.54 -17.22 -10.59
N GLY A 140 -9.62 -17.48 -11.34
CA GLY A 140 -10.29 -16.46 -12.14
C GLY A 140 -10.91 -15.30 -11.33
N ILE A 141 -11.16 -15.49 -10.03
CA ILE A 141 -11.73 -14.43 -9.19
C ILE A 141 -10.77 -13.24 -9.04
N TRP A 142 -9.48 -13.49 -8.89
CA TRP A 142 -8.47 -12.44 -8.75
C TRP A 142 -8.18 -11.73 -10.06
N GLU A 143 -8.26 -12.45 -11.17
CA GLU A 143 -8.19 -11.84 -12.49
C GLU A 143 -9.36 -10.88 -12.70
N LYS A 144 -10.58 -11.32 -12.37
CA LYS A 144 -11.77 -10.46 -12.46
C LYS A 144 -11.62 -9.21 -11.60
N ARG A 145 -11.22 -9.36 -10.32
CA ARG A 145 -10.98 -8.24 -9.40
C ARG A 145 -9.89 -7.29 -9.90
N GLY A 146 -8.82 -7.83 -10.47
CA GLY A 146 -7.76 -7.07 -11.13
C GLY A 146 -8.30 -6.21 -12.27
N HIS A 147 -9.07 -6.79 -13.18
CA HIS A 147 -9.65 -6.05 -14.32
C HIS A 147 -10.67 -4.99 -13.88
N GLU A 148 -11.54 -5.29 -12.90
CA GLU A 148 -12.49 -4.31 -12.35
C GLU A 148 -11.76 -3.11 -11.72
N SER A 149 -10.64 -3.36 -11.04
CA SER A 149 -9.79 -2.32 -10.46
C SER A 149 -9.04 -1.52 -11.54
N MET A 150 -8.60 -2.19 -12.61
CA MET A 150 -7.89 -1.58 -13.74
C MET A 150 -8.74 -0.54 -14.46
N GLU A 151 -10.05 -0.76 -14.63
CA GLU A 151 -10.95 0.23 -15.26
C GLU A 151 -10.99 1.57 -14.51
N ARG A 152 -10.81 1.54 -13.18
CA ARG A 152 -10.72 2.77 -12.37
C ARG A 152 -9.42 3.52 -12.66
N VAL A 153 -8.30 2.80 -12.74
CA VAL A 153 -6.99 3.37 -13.09
C VAL A 153 -6.98 3.91 -14.52
N LYS A 154 -7.64 3.21 -15.45
CA LYS A 154 -7.81 3.63 -16.85
C LYS A 154 -8.57 4.95 -16.96
N LYS A 155 -9.65 5.11 -16.19
CA LYS A 155 -10.37 6.39 -16.11
C LYS A 155 -9.46 7.53 -15.62
N LEU A 156 -8.64 7.27 -14.59
CA LEU A 156 -7.70 8.26 -14.07
C LEU A 156 -6.57 8.59 -15.05
N ALA A 157 -6.06 7.61 -15.79
CA ALA A 157 -5.06 7.83 -16.82
C ALA A 157 -5.60 8.68 -17.98
N LYS A 158 -6.90 8.55 -18.31
CA LYS A 158 -7.56 9.41 -19.29
C LYS A 158 -7.61 10.86 -18.83
N ASP A 159 -7.98 11.10 -17.58
CA ASP A 159 -8.16 12.46 -17.04
C ASP A 159 -6.82 13.10 -16.61
N TYR A 160 -5.85 12.29 -16.18
CA TYR A 160 -4.56 12.72 -15.62
C TYR A 160 -3.39 11.83 -16.12
N PRO A 161 -3.07 11.87 -17.43
CA PRO A 161 -2.11 10.95 -18.03
C PRO A 161 -0.69 11.07 -17.44
N SER A 162 -0.24 12.27 -17.09
CA SER A 162 1.09 12.47 -16.48
C SER A 162 1.26 11.72 -15.16
N SER A 163 0.17 11.52 -14.41
CA SER A 163 0.18 10.88 -13.08
C SER A 163 -0.13 9.39 -13.12
N TYR A 164 -0.89 8.91 -14.11
CA TYR A 164 -1.41 7.52 -14.10
C TYR A 164 -1.14 6.72 -15.38
N GLN A 165 -0.69 7.32 -16.48
CA GLN A 165 -0.45 6.56 -17.72
C GLN A 165 0.61 5.46 -17.52
N HIS A 166 1.69 5.76 -16.80
CA HIS A 166 2.74 4.78 -16.53
C HIS A 166 2.25 3.60 -15.68
N LYS A 167 1.30 3.85 -14.77
CA LYS A 167 0.65 2.81 -13.95
C LYS A 167 -0.28 1.95 -14.78
N LEU A 168 -1.09 2.57 -15.63
CA LEU A 168 -1.96 1.82 -16.55
C LEU A 168 -1.13 0.90 -17.45
N LEU A 169 -0.04 1.41 -18.05
CA LEU A 169 0.84 0.61 -18.89
C LEU A 169 1.43 -0.61 -18.14
N LEU A 170 1.79 -0.44 -16.86
CA LEU A 170 2.24 -1.56 -16.03
C LEU A 170 1.15 -2.60 -15.82
N LEU A 171 -0.08 -2.17 -15.51
CA LEU A 171 -1.22 -3.08 -15.31
C LEU A 171 -1.59 -3.83 -16.60
N GLU A 172 -1.55 -3.13 -17.74
CA GLU A 172 -1.78 -3.74 -19.06
C GLU A 172 -0.71 -4.79 -19.39
N ALA A 173 0.56 -4.50 -19.09
CA ALA A 173 1.65 -5.45 -19.26
C ALA A 173 1.48 -6.70 -18.38
N GLU A 174 1.12 -6.53 -17.11
CA GLU A 174 0.87 -7.64 -16.18
C GLU A 174 -0.35 -8.48 -16.62
N SER A 175 -1.44 -7.82 -17.06
CA SER A 175 -2.62 -8.51 -17.59
C SER A 175 -2.30 -9.31 -18.86
N ALA A 176 -1.56 -8.71 -19.80
CA ALA A 176 -1.13 -9.39 -21.03
C ALA A 176 -0.23 -10.60 -20.74
N PHE A 177 0.67 -10.50 -19.75
CA PHE A 177 1.49 -11.62 -19.30
C PHE A 177 0.65 -12.78 -18.80
N ASN A 178 -0.38 -12.49 -17.99
CA ASN A 178 -1.32 -13.49 -17.48
C ASN A 178 -2.10 -14.17 -18.60
N ALA A 179 -2.58 -13.42 -19.58
CA ALA A 179 -3.29 -13.96 -20.74
C ALA A 179 -2.38 -14.87 -21.59
N GLY A 180 -1.12 -14.47 -21.82
CA GLY A 180 -0.14 -15.26 -22.56
C GLY A 180 0.18 -16.61 -21.89
N ASN A 181 0.28 -16.64 -20.56
CA ASN A 181 0.54 -17.88 -19.80
C ASN A 181 -0.62 -18.87 -19.77
N LYS A 182 -1.85 -18.45 -20.12
CA LYS A 182 -3.00 -19.37 -20.26
C LYS A 182 -3.03 -20.12 -21.58
N SER A 183 -2.27 -19.64 -22.57
CA SER A 183 -2.20 -20.23 -23.91
C SER A 183 -1.09 -21.28 -24.08
N LYS A 184 -0.32 -21.55 -23.01
CA LYS A 184 0.70 -22.61 -22.92
C LYS A 184 0.25 -23.66 -21.92
#